data_AF-R9KTH6-F1
#
_entry.id   AF-R9KTH6-F1
#
_cell.length_a   1.000
_cell.length_b   1.000
_cell.length_c   1.000
_cell.angle_alpha   90.00
_cell.angle_beta   90.00
_cell.angle_gamma   90.00
#
_symmetry.space_group_name_H-M   'P 1'
#
loop_
_entity.id
_entity.type
_entity.pdbx_description
1 polymer ?
#
loop_
_entity_poly.entity_id
_entity_poly.type
_entity_poly.pdbx_seq_one_letter_code
_entity_poly.pdbx_strand_id
1 'polypeptide(L)'
;MSEEYQEKLLFLAVAGVLFAVFLYKNDKGGNILVGASPDTSAFQLYYYDGETVMVRTLYDSSTEKEVVKRINDIPLQAADEQVLSQMETPFFGIWISSREGRDISVTASSGVWLRNDGAVYYGDTDLSFLWKEMEGSDEDTLNVLNFPNAGHLSVYHSCFLLKADELCAEDTEGVSMTVEDIGTSEITVLIANNSGEEFTYGEYFSLQKQIYGQWYTMPVRADNVGFQDIAHILPDGESASETYNLDIYGTLEPGMYRLVVETLSAEFLVGHGRMAGTEGEEK
;
A
#
# COMPACT_ATOMS: atom_id res chain seq x y z
N MET A 1 -9.14 52.11 -26.57
CA MET A 1 -8.58 50.83 -26.12
C MET A 1 -7.76 50.30 -27.28
N SER A 2 -6.46 50.07 -27.11
CA SER A 2 -5.61 49.57 -28.21
C SER A 2 -5.99 48.13 -28.57
N GLU A 3 -5.77 47.76 -29.83
CA GLU A 3 -6.04 46.42 -30.36
C GLU A 3 -5.33 45.33 -29.52
N GLU A 4 -4.11 45.61 -29.08
CA GLU A 4 -3.33 44.79 -28.15
C GLU A 4 -4.02 44.55 -26.79
N TYR A 5 -4.76 45.56 -26.28
CA TYR A 5 -5.51 45.43 -25.03
C TYR A 5 -6.75 44.56 -25.20
N GLN A 6 -7.37 44.56 -26.39
CA GLN A 6 -8.50 43.67 -26.71
C GLN A 6 -8.04 42.21 -26.85
N GLU A 7 -6.90 41.96 -27.49
CA GLU A 7 -6.34 40.61 -27.60
C GLU A 7 -5.94 40.02 -26.24
N LYS A 8 -5.32 40.82 -25.35
CA LYS A 8 -5.00 40.39 -23.98
C LYS A 8 -6.25 40.08 -23.16
N LEU A 9 -7.32 40.88 -23.30
CA LEU A 9 -8.59 40.62 -22.62
C LEU A 9 -9.25 39.34 -23.14
N LEU A 10 -9.20 39.11 -24.46
CA LEU A 10 -9.75 37.92 -25.09
C LEU A 10 -8.98 36.66 -24.67
N PHE A 11 -7.65 36.72 -24.62
CA PHE A 11 -6.83 35.61 -24.15
C PHE A 11 -7.10 35.26 -22.68
N LEU A 12 -7.20 36.26 -21.79
CA LEU A 12 -7.54 36.05 -20.38
C LEU A 12 -8.96 35.49 -20.21
N ALA A 13 -9.93 35.93 -21.01
CA ALA A 13 -11.28 35.39 -21.00
C ALA A 13 -11.31 33.92 -21.47
N VAL A 14 -10.60 33.58 -22.54
CA VAL A 14 -10.49 32.21 -23.05
C VAL A 14 -9.76 31.32 -22.05
N ALA A 15 -8.64 31.78 -21.47
CA ALA A 15 -7.92 31.06 -20.42
C ALA A 15 -8.79 30.86 -19.17
N GLY A 16 -9.57 31.86 -18.78
CA GLY A 16 -10.52 31.76 -17.66
C GLY A 16 -11.66 30.79 -17.93
N VAL A 17 -12.20 30.75 -19.16
CA VAL A 17 -13.23 29.77 -19.57
C VAL A 17 -12.64 28.36 -19.64
N LEU A 18 -11.43 28.19 -20.18
CA LEU A 18 -10.74 26.89 -20.19
C LEU A 18 -10.41 26.39 -18.79
N PHE A 19 -9.97 27.29 -17.90
CA PHE A 19 -9.72 26.97 -16.50
C PHE A 19 -11.02 26.63 -15.76
N ALA A 20 -12.10 27.35 -16.00
CA ALA A 20 -13.42 27.04 -15.45
C ALA A 20 -13.98 25.71 -16.00
N VAL A 21 -13.78 25.39 -17.27
CA VAL A 21 -14.16 24.10 -17.87
C VAL A 21 -13.29 22.96 -17.33
N PHE A 22 -12.00 23.21 -17.09
CA PHE A 22 -11.08 22.27 -16.45
C PHE A 22 -11.52 21.98 -15.00
N LEU A 23 -11.83 23.03 -14.22
CA LEU A 23 -12.36 22.89 -12.86
C LEU A 23 -13.75 22.22 -12.86
N TYR A 24 -14.64 22.57 -13.79
CA TYR A 24 -15.99 21.98 -13.89
C TYR A 24 -15.97 20.52 -14.36
N LYS A 25 -15.00 20.10 -15.18
CA LYS A 25 -14.74 18.69 -15.45
C LYS A 25 -14.19 17.97 -14.21
N ASN A 26 -13.34 18.63 -13.43
CA ASN A 26 -12.82 18.10 -12.16
C ASN A 26 -13.89 17.96 -11.06
N ASP A 27 -14.93 18.80 -11.05
CA ASP A 27 -16.02 18.75 -10.06
C ASP A 27 -16.95 17.52 -10.20
N LYS A 28 -16.77 16.69 -11.24
CA LYS A 28 -17.49 15.42 -11.43
C LYS A 28 -16.65 14.16 -11.17
N GLY A 29 -15.48 14.31 -10.54
CA GLY A 29 -14.60 13.23 -10.04
C GLY A 29 -14.15 12.15 -11.04
N GLY A 30 -14.58 12.20 -12.30
CA GLY A 30 -13.96 11.44 -13.39
C GLY A 30 -12.52 11.87 -13.56
N ASN A 31 -11.67 10.93 -14.01
CA ASN A 31 -10.20 11.01 -14.10
C ASN A 31 -9.41 10.44 -12.90
N ILE A 32 -9.90 9.36 -12.27
CA ILE A 32 -9.22 8.73 -11.12
C ILE A 32 -7.83 8.16 -11.46
N LEU A 33 -7.60 7.78 -12.72
CA LEU A 33 -6.29 7.33 -13.23
C LEU A 33 -5.48 8.48 -13.85
N VAL A 34 -5.69 9.72 -13.38
CA VAL A 34 -4.87 10.86 -13.82
C VAL A 34 -3.38 10.56 -13.64
N GLY A 35 -2.62 10.82 -14.70
CA GLY A 35 -1.17 10.56 -14.77
C GLY A 35 -0.77 9.19 -15.31
N ALA A 36 -1.72 8.28 -15.54
CA ALA A 36 -1.44 6.95 -16.08
C ALA A 36 -0.80 7.01 -17.47
N SER A 37 0.18 6.16 -17.71
CA SER A 37 0.95 6.12 -18.97
C SER A 37 0.87 4.74 -19.63
N PRO A 38 -0.23 4.44 -20.34
CA PRO A 38 -0.39 3.18 -21.09
C PRO A 38 0.57 3.04 -22.28
N ASP A 39 1.39 4.06 -22.56
CA ASP A 39 2.48 3.98 -23.54
C ASP A 39 3.77 3.37 -22.96
N THR A 40 3.89 3.36 -21.62
CA THR A 40 5.13 2.99 -20.93
C THR A 40 4.91 2.02 -19.77
N SER A 41 3.68 1.60 -19.54
CA SER A 41 3.28 0.72 -18.45
C SER A 41 2.26 -0.27 -18.97
N ALA A 42 2.33 -1.52 -18.51
CA ALA A 42 1.18 -2.41 -18.61
C ALA A 42 0.04 -1.91 -17.70
N PHE A 43 -1.19 -2.33 -18.01
CA PHE A 43 -2.35 -2.15 -17.16
C PHE A 43 -2.67 -3.47 -16.46
N GLN A 44 -2.83 -3.43 -15.14
CA GLN A 44 -3.22 -4.60 -14.36
C GLN A 44 -4.57 -4.38 -13.70
N LEU A 45 -5.46 -5.35 -13.87
CA LEU A 45 -6.72 -5.44 -13.15
C LEU A 45 -6.63 -6.58 -12.16
N TYR A 46 -6.96 -6.34 -10.92
CA TYR A 46 -6.99 -7.29 -9.83
C TYR A 46 -8.43 -7.60 -9.49
N TYR A 47 -8.69 -8.84 -9.09
CA TYR A 47 -9.95 -9.31 -8.57
C TYR A 47 -9.69 -10.07 -7.27
N TYR A 48 -10.42 -9.72 -6.21
CA TYR A 48 -10.33 -10.39 -4.92
C TYR A 48 -11.73 -10.72 -4.39
N ASP A 49 -12.03 -12.01 -4.27
CA ASP A 49 -13.33 -12.50 -3.79
C ASP A 49 -13.42 -12.63 -2.26
N GLY A 50 -12.34 -12.33 -1.55
CA GLY A 50 -12.20 -12.53 -0.10
C GLY A 50 -11.31 -13.72 0.27
N GLU A 51 -10.97 -14.58 -0.69
CA GLU A 51 -10.10 -15.74 -0.48
C GLU A 51 -8.87 -15.70 -1.40
N THR A 52 -9.07 -15.39 -2.69
CA THR A 52 -8.02 -15.47 -3.71
C THR A 52 -7.85 -14.15 -4.45
N VAL A 53 -6.62 -13.64 -4.52
CA VAL A 53 -6.29 -12.50 -5.39
C VAL A 53 -5.86 -13.02 -6.74
N MET A 54 -6.60 -12.65 -7.77
CA MET A 54 -6.25 -12.87 -9.17
C MET A 54 -5.87 -11.54 -9.80
N VAL A 55 -4.91 -11.57 -10.72
CA VAL A 55 -4.53 -10.40 -11.52
C VAL A 55 -4.54 -10.77 -13.00
N ARG A 56 -5.04 -9.86 -13.83
CA ARG A 56 -4.94 -9.94 -15.28
C ARG A 56 -4.12 -8.76 -15.80
N THR A 57 -3.13 -9.05 -16.64
CA THR A 57 -2.24 -8.03 -17.21
C THR A 57 -2.54 -7.81 -18.68
N LEU A 58 -2.77 -6.55 -19.05
CA LEU A 58 -2.94 -6.09 -20.41
C LEU A 58 -1.66 -5.34 -20.85
N TYR A 59 -1.12 -5.74 -22.00
CA TYR A 59 0.11 -5.16 -22.59
C TYR A 59 -0.13 -4.39 -23.90
N ASP A 60 -1.33 -4.46 -24.47
CA ASP A 60 -1.65 -3.76 -25.71
C ASP A 60 -2.01 -2.29 -25.41
N SER A 61 -1.04 -1.41 -25.63
CA SER A 61 -1.17 0.04 -25.37
C SER A 61 -2.42 0.69 -25.98
N SER A 62 -2.91 0.21 -27.13
CA SER A 62 -4.13 0.77 -27.74
C SER A 62 -5.37 0.43 -26.91
N THR A 63 -5.49 -0.84 -26.53
CA THR A 63 -6.56 -1.34 -25.65
C THR A 63 -6.46 -0.73 -24.27
N GLU A 64 -5.26 -0.59 -23.71
CA GLU A 64 -5.03 0.07 -22.41
C GLU A 64 -5.53 1.51 -22.41
N LYS A 65 -5.24 2.29 -23.45
CA LYS A 65 -5.75 3.67 -23.58
C LYS A 65 -7.27 3.73 -23.58
N GLU A 66 -7.92 2.77 -24.24
CA GLU A 66 -9.38 2.68 -24.25
C GLU A 66 -9.94 2.32 -22.87
N VAL A 67 -9.32 1.37 -22.16
CA VAL A 67 -9.69 0.99 -20.79
C VAL A 67 -9.49 2.16 -19.82
N VAL A 68 -8.31 2.80 -19.82
CA VAL A 68 -8.00 3.96 -18.97
C VAL A 68 -8.98 5.10 -19.24
N LYS A 69 -9.29 5.38 -20.51
CA LYS A 69 -10.28 6.40 -20.86
C LYS A 69 -11.67 6.06 -20.31
N ARG A 70 -12.14 4.81 -20.49
CA ARG A 70 -13.45 4.36 -19.97
C ARG A 70 -13.54 4.50 -18.46
N ILE A 71 -12.49 4.12 -17.72
CA ILE A 71 -12.43 4.28 -16.26
C ILE A 71 -12.45 5.76 -15.88
N ASN A 72 -11.68 6.60 -16.57
CA ASN A 72 -11.64 8.04 -16.31
C ASN A 72 -12.96 8.76 -16.66
N ASP A 73 -13.76 8.21 -17.57
CA ASP A 73 -15.08 8.74 -17.93
C ASP A 73 -16.18 8.34 -16.90
N ILE A 74 -15.89 7.47 -15.92
CA ILE A 74 -16.82 7.12 -14.83
C ILE A 74 -17.09 8.37 -13.98
N PRO A 75 -18.37 8.75 -13.74
CA PRO A 75 -18.70 9.88 -12.89
C PRO A 75 -18.51 9.49 -11.42
N LEU A 76 -17.52 10.10 -10.76
CA LEU A 76 -17.24 9.88 -9.34
C LEU A 76 -17.49 11.17 -8.55
N GLN A 77 -17.86 11.05 -7.28
CA GLN A 77 -17.99 12.20 -6.39
C GLN A 77 -17.07 11.99 -5.20
N ALA A 78 -16.36 13.04 -4.78
CA ALA A 78 -15.52 12.94 -3.60
C ALA A 78 -16.34 12.47 -2.39
N ALA A 79 -15.77 11.57 -1.60
CA ALA A 79 -16.41 10.95 -0.45
C ALA A 79 -15.48 11.00 0.77
N ASP A 80 -16.06 10.82 1.95
CA ASP A 80 -15.31 10.75 3.20
C ASP A 80 -14.66 9.37 3.37
N GLU A 81 -13.47 9.31 3.98
CA GLU A 81 -12.74 8.06 4.23
C GLU A 81 -13.56 7.02 5.01
N GLN A 82 -14.51 7.45 5.84
CA GLN A 82 -15.40 6.56 6.59
C GLN A 82 -16.19 5.60 5.69
N VAL A 83 -16.40 5.91 4.41
CA VAL A 83 -17.10 5.00 3.49
C VAL A 83 -16.26 3.78 3.12
N LEU A 84 -14.95 3.78 3.37
CA LEU A 84 -14.09 2.63 3.11
C LEU A 84 -14.52 1.39 3.92
N SER A 85 -15.11 1.57 5.10
CA SER A 85 -15.63 0.46 5.90
C SER A 85 -16.88 -0.21 5.30
N GLN A 86 -17.48 0.37 4.25
CA GLN A 86 -18.68 -0.15 3.58
C GLN A 86 -18.36 -1.02 2.35
N MET A 87 -17.08 -1.09 1.96
CA MET A 87 -16.65 -1.95 0.86
C MET A 87 -16.83 -3.42 1.25
N GLU A 88 -17.30 -4.24 0.33
CA GLU A 88 -17.51 -5.68 0.51
C GLU A 88 -16.94 -6.47 -0.66
N THR A 89 -16.74 -7.78 -0.51
CA THR A 89 -16.26 -8.59 -1.63
C THR A 89 -17.33 -8.68 -2.74
N PRO A 90 -16.91 -8.73 -4.03
CA PRO A 90 -15.53 -8.71 -4.49
C PRO A 90 -14.91 -7.30 -4.53
N PHE A 91 -13.60 -7.23 -4.33
CA PHE A 91 -12.80 -6.04 -4.56
C PHE A 91 -12.15 -6.10 -5.94
N PHE A 92 -12.15 -4.97 -6.64
CA PHE A 92 -11.38 -4.77 -7.85
C PHE A 92 -10.23 -3.83 -7.57
N GLY A 93 -9.01 -4.21 -7.98
CA GLY A 93 -7.83 -3.36 -7.90
C GLY A 93 -7.36 -2.99 -9.29
N ILE A 94 -6.75 -1.83 -9.45
CA ILE A 94 -6.14 -1.37 -10.70
C ILE A 94 -4.72 -0.93 -10.35
N TRP A 95 -3.76 -1.33 -11.16
CA TRP A 95 -2.41 -0.79 -11.14
C TRP A 95 -1.98 -0.40 -12.55
N ILE A 96 -1.37 0.79 -12.66
CA ILE A 96 -0.70 1.28 -13.85
C ILE A 96 0.32 2.33 -13.41
N SER A 97 1.48 2.41 -14.07
CA SER A 97 2.48 3.43 -13.75
C SER A 97 2.32 4.69 -14.60
N SER A 98 2.78 5.80 -14.05
CA SER A 98 3.00 7.04 -14.80
C SER A 98 4.25 6.94 -15.69
N ARG A 99 4.46 7.95 -16.54
CA ARG A 99 5.66 8.02 -17.40
C ARG A 99 6.97 8.08 -16.61
N GLU A 100 6.91 8.55 -15.37
CA GLU A 100 8.05 8.62 -14.45
C GLU A 100 8.26 7.33 -13.65
N GLY A 101 7.45 6.29 -13.91
CA GLY A 101 7.52 5.02 -13.19
C GLY A 101 6.88 5.06 -11.80
N ARG A 102 6.13 6.13 -11.47
CA ARG A 102 5.37 6.20 -10.21
C ARG A 102 4.09 5.38 -10.30
N ASP A 103 3.81 4.60 -9.27
CA ASP A 103 2.58 3.82 -9.15
C ASP A 103 1.33 4.69 -9.12
N ILE A 104 0.31 4.27 -9.87
CA ILE A 104 -1.07 4.73 -9.76
C ILE A 104 -1.93 3.51 -9.49
N SER A 105 -2.47 3.45 -8.28
CA SER A 105 -3.25 2.32 -7.81
C SER A 105 -4.61 2.75 -7.33
N VAL A 106 -5.63 1.98 -7.69
CA VAL A 106 -7.03 2.26 -7.36
C VAL A 106 -7.72 0.99 -6.92
N THR A 107 -8.54 1.06 -5.88
CA THR A 107 -9.39 -0.04 -5.44
C THR A 107 -10.84 0.36 -5.48
N ALA A 108 -11.70 -0.49 -6.02
CA ALA A 108 -13.13 -0.27 -6.11
C ALA A 108 -13.92 -1.46 -5.56
N SER A 109 -14.96 -1.17 -4.79
CA SER A 109 -15.95 -2.13 -4.28
C SER A 109 -17.18 -1.38 -3.75
N SER A 110 -18.38 -1.96 -3.88
CA SER A 110 -19.63 -1.37 -3.36
C SER A 110 -19.87 0.09 -3.80
N GLY A 111 -19.38 0.47 -4.98
CA GLY A 111 -19.43 1.84 -5.50
C GLY A 111 -18.45 2.82 -4.84
N VAL A 112 -17.62 2.39 -3.90
CA VAL A 112 -16.55 3.18 -3.27
C VAL A 112 -15.24 2.95 -4.03
N TRP A 113 -14.50 4.02 -4.25
CA TRP A 113 -13.23 4.03 -4.96
C TRP A 113 -12.15 4.69 -4.09
N LEU A 114 -11.03 4.01 -3.90
CA LEU A 114 -9.87 4.48 -3.16
C LEU A 114 -8.68 4.59 -4.11
N ARG A 115 -8.07 5.76 -4.20
CA ARG A 115 -6.79 5.96 -4.89
C ARG A 115 -5.64 5.89 -3.88
N ASN A 116 -4.46 5.51 -4.33
CA ASN A 116 -3.27 5.31 -3.50
C ASN A 116 -2.77 6.55 -2.75
N ASP A 117 -3.09 7.74 -3.24
CA ASP A 117 -2.87 8.99 -2.49
C ASP A 117 -3.87 9.22 -1.33
N GLY A 118 -4.77 8.27 -1.07
CA GLY A 118 -5.79 8.32 -0.04
C GLY A 118 -7.09 9.03 -0.47
N ALA A 119 -7.19 9.53 -1.70
CA ALA A 119 -8.42 10.16 -2.17
C ALA A 119 -9.54 9.11 -2.32
N VAL A 120 -10.70 9.41 -1.74
CA VAL A 120 -11.87 8.53 -1.73
C VAL A 120 -13.01 9.14 -2.53
N TYR A 121 -13.67 8.30 -3.32
CA TYR A 121 -14.79 8.69 -4.16
C TYR A 121 -15.93 7.68 -4.11
N TYR A 122 -17.11 8.13 -4.48
CA TYR A 122 -18.29 7.30 -4.70
C TYR A 122 -18.77 7.42 -6.14
N GLY A 123 -19.01 6.26 -6.77
CA GLY A 123 -19.62 6.12 -8.07
C GLY A 123 -20.09 4.68 -8.27
N ASP A 124 -21.40 4.52 -8.42
CA ASP A 124 -22.05 3.22 -8.59
C ASP A 124 -21.70 2.63 -9.96
N THR A 125 -20.58 1.91 -10.01
CA THR A 125 -20.08 1.23 -11.21
C THR A 125 -19.44 -0.09 -10.81
N ASP A 126 -20.03 -1.17 -11.28
CA ASP A 126 -19.48 -2.52 -11.16
C ASP A 126 -18.36 -2.71 -12.19
N LEU A 127 -17.18 -3.15 -11.78
CA LEU A 127 -16.04 -3.43 -12.67
C LEU A 127 -16.01 -4.87 -13.19
N SER A 128 -17.00 -5.70 -12.84
CA SER A 128 -17.09 -7.08 -13.33
C SER A 128 -17.08 -7.19 -14.86
N PHE A 129 -17.62 -6.18 -15.56
CA PHE A 129 -17.58 -6.14 -17.03
C PHE A 129 -16.16 -6.03 -17.56
N LEU A 130 -15.28 -5.22 -16.95
CA LEU A 130 -13.89 -5.09 -17.36
C LEU A 130 -13.14 -6.40 -17.09
N TRP A 131 -13.37 -7.01 -15.93
CA TRP A 131 -12.77 -8.29 -15.61
C TRP A 131 -13.11 -9.33 -16.67
N LYS A 132 -14.39 -9.45 -17.04
CA LYS A 132 -14.85 -10.35 -18.10
C LYS A 132 -14.25 -10.02 -19.48
N GLU A 133 -14.14 -8.74 -19.84
CA GLU A 133 -13.52 -8.32 -21.10
C GLU A 133 -12.04 -8.72 -21.19
N MET A 134 -11.35 -8.80 -20.05
CA MET A 134 -9.94 -9.20 -19.98
C MET A 134 -9.74 -10.73 -19.95
N GLU A 135 -10.80 -11.54 -20.09
CA GLU A 135 -10.66 -13.01 -20.21
C GLU A 135 -9.71 -13.39 -21.35
N GLY A 136 -8.75 -14.28 -21.05
CA GLY A 136 -7.72 -14.72 -22.00
C GLY A 136 -6.46 -13.85 -22.02
N SER A 137 -6.41 -12.78 -21.21
CA SER A 137 -5.16 -12.08 -20.90
C SER A 137 -4.24 -12.94 -20.02
N ASP A 138 -3.01 -12.49 -19.85
CA ASP A 138 -2.07 -13.08 -18.89
C ASP A 138 -2.65 -12.99 -17.48
N GLU A 139 -2.73 -14.11 -16.77
CA GLU A 139 -3.43 -14.24 -15.50
C GLU A 139 -2.56 -14.95 -14.47
N ASP A 140 -2.41 -14.32 -13.31
CA ASP A 140 -1.65 -14.85 -12.19
C ASP A 140 -2.48 -14.84 -10.90
N THR A 141 -2.05 -15.63 -9.92
CA THR A 141 -2.57 -15.62 -8.56
C THR A 141 -1.54 -15.00 -7.63
N LEU A 142 -1.97 -14.08 -6.77
CA LEU A 142 -1.12 -13.39 -5.80
C LEU A 142 -1.67 -13.56 -4.38
N ASN A 143 -0.87 -13.19 -3.40
CA ASN A 143 -1.36 -13.01 -2.03
C ASN A 143 -1.93 -11.60 -1.84
N VAL A 144 -2.68 -11.42 -0.75
CA VAL A 144 -3.40 -10.18 -0.47
C VAL A 144 -2.51 -8.96 -0.21
N LEU A 145 -1.23 -9.16 0.13
CA LEU A 145 -0.28 -8.06 0.35
C LEU A 145 0.06 -7.33 -0.95
N ASN A 146 -0.11 -7.99 -2.10
CA ASN A 146 0.15 -7.41 -3.43
C ASN A 146 -1.10 -6.72 -4.01
N PHE A 147 -2.23 -6.75 -3.31
CA PHE A 147 -3.45 -6.13 -3.81
C PHE A 147 -3.37 -4.60 -3.69
N PRO A 148 -3.78 -3.83 -4.72
CA PRO A 148 -3.80 -2.37 -4.68
C PRO A 148 -4.48 -1.84 -3.41
N ASN A 149 -3.81 -0.91 -2.72
CA ASN A 149 -4.28 -0.28 -1.48
C ASN A 149 -4.54 -1.23 -0.29
N ALA A 150 -4.01 -2.45 -0.29
CA ALA A 150 -4.17 -3.38 0.85
C ALA A 150 -3.76 -2.74 2.19
N GLY A 151 -2.67 -1.96 2.20
CA GLY A 151 -2.21 -1.18 3.36
C GLY A 151 -3.29 -0.27 3.95
N HIS A 152 -3.95 0.51 3.09
CA HIS A 152 -5.03 1.40 3.50
C HIS A 152 -6.28 0.63 3.95
N LEU A 153 -6.62 -0.46 3.25
CA LEU A 153 -7.87 -1.20 3.48
C LEU A 153 -7.80 -2.16 4.67
N SER A 154 -6.60 -2.61 5.06
CA SER A 154 -6.40 -3.53 6.18
C SER A 154 -6.88 -2.99 7.54
N VAL A 155 -7.01 -1.66 7.67
CA VAL A 155 -7.58 -0.99 8.84
C VAL A 155 -9.08 -1.27 8.98
N TYR A 156 -9.78 -1.40 7.85
CA TYR A 156 -11.24 -1.57 7.79
C TYR A 156 -11.63 -3.04 7.60
N HIS A 157 -10.79 -3.79 6.88
CA HIS A 157 -11.11 -5.12 6.39
C HIS A 157 -9.97 -6.09 6.67
N SER A 158 -10.18 -6.97 7.65
CA SER A 158 -9.15 -7.95 8.06
C SER A 158 -8.80 -8.96 6.95
N CYS A 159 -9.59 -9.06 5.89
CA CYS A 159 -9.27 -9.90 4.73
C CYS A 159 -7.99 -9.45 4.00
N PHE A 160 -7.57 -8.18 4.14
CA PHE A 160 -6.28 -7.70 3.62
C PHE A 160 -5.06 -8.03 4.49
N LEU A 161 -5.26 -8.75 5.59
CA LEU A 161 -4.17 -9.26 6.42
C LEU A 161 -3.82 -10.69 5.98
N LEU A 162 -2.55 -10.92 5.64
CA LEU A 162 -2.09 -12.24 5.25
C LEU A 162 -1.78 -13.05 6.52
N LYS A 163 -2.42 -14.20 6.70
CA LYS A 163 -2.04 -15.11 7.80
C LYS A 163 -0.57 -15.49 7.65
N ALA A 164 0.22 -15.26 8.69
CA ALA A 164 1.64 -15.59 8.68
C ALA A 164 1.85 -17.09 8.88
N ASP A 165 2.84 -17.64 8.17
CA ASP A 165 3.34 -18.98 8.47
C ASP A 165 4.04 -19.00 9.83
N GLU A 166 4.14 -20.19 10.41
CA GLU A 166 4.99 -20.39 11.58
C GLU A 166 6.46 -20.19 11.16
N LEU A 167 7.20 -19.41 11.94
CA LEU A 167 8.63 -19.22 11.71
C LEU A 167 9.35 -20.51 12.12
N CYS A 168 10.05 -21.14 11.18
CA CYS A 168 10.82 -22.35 11.45
C CYS A 168 12.04 -22.01 12.31
N ALA A 169 12.06 -22.48 13.55
CA ALA A 169 13.17 -22.25 14.46
C ALA A 169 14.49 -22.95 14.03
N GLU A 170 14.39 -24.00 13.20
CA GLU A 170 15.55 -24.82 12.79
C GLU A 170 16.59 -24.03 11.97
N ASP A 171 16.19 -22.98 11.24
CA ASP A 171 17.09 -22.17 10.40
C ASP A 171 17.76 -21.02 11.17
N THR A 172 17.59 -20.96 12.51
CA THR A 172 18.08 -19.84 13.35
C THR A 172 18.73 -20.29 14.65
N GLU A 173 19.08 -21.58 14.80
CA GLU A 173 19.69 -22.07 16.04
C GLU A 173 20.99 -21.31 16.35
N GLY A 174 21.02 -20.63 17.50
CA GLY A 174 22.14 -19.78 17.94
C GLY A 174 22.10 -18.35 17.40
N VAL A 175 21.18 -17.99 16.51
CA VAL A 175 20.93 -16.60 16.10
C VAL A 175 19.69 -16.07 16.83
N SER A 176 19.73 -14.83 17.28
CA SER A 176 18.60 -14.20 17.98
C SER A 176 18.41 -12.77 17.52
N MET A 177 17.16 -12.30 17.56
CA MET A 177 16.80 -10.90 17.35
C MET A 177 16.00 -10.42 18.56
N THR A 178 16.40 -9.28 19.14
CA THR A 178 15.75 -8.70 20.32
C THR A 178 15.55 -7.21 20.13
N VAL A 179 14.49 -6.65 20.70
CA VAL A 179 14.23 -5.22 20.61
C VAL A 179 15.15 -4.46 21.57
N GLU A 180 15.86 -3.46 21.06
CA GLU A 180 16.66 -2.53 21.87
C GLU A 180 15.89 -1.26 22.20
N ASP A 181 15.21 -0.67 21.20
CA ASP A 181 14.45 0.56 21.36
C ASP A 181 13.24 0.60 20.42
N ILE A 182 12.18 1.30 20.84
CA ILE A 182 10.96 1.49 20.07
C ILE A 182 10.61 2.98 20.07
N GLY A 183 10.79 3.60 18.92
CA GLY A 183 10.33 4.95 18.64
C GLY A 183 8.87 4.98 18.16
N THR A 184 8.41 6.17 17.78
CA THR A 184 7.05 6.35 17.21
C THR A 184 6.95 5.88 15.77
N SER A 185 8.06 5.92 15.03
CA SER A 185 8.16 5.68 13.59
C SER A 185 9.27 4.68 13.23
N GLU A 186 10.04 4.23 14.22
CA GLU A 186 11.19 3.36 14.01
C GLU A 186 11.31 2.35 15.14
N ILE A 187 11.94 1.22 14.85
CA ILE A 187 12.29 0.18 15.81
C ILE A 187 13.75 -0.20 15.61
N THR A 188 14.49 -0.28 16.70
CA THR A 188 15.88 -0.76 16.70
C THR A 188 15.93 -2.13 17.35
N VAL A 189 16.57 -3.07 16.66
CA VAL A 189 16.74 -4.46 17.11
C VAL A 189 18.21 -4.84 17.11
N LEU A 190 18.60 -5.67 18.08
CA LEU A 190 19.89 -6.33 18.13
C LEU A 190 19.76 -7.72 17.53
N ILE A 191 20.51 -7.99 16.46
CA ILE A 191 20.71 -9.32 15.91
C ILE A 191 22.04 -9.84 16.44
N ALA A 192 22.03 -10.97 17.15
CA ALA A 192 23.23 -11.60 17.70
C ALA A 192 23.39 -13.02 17.17
N ASN A 193 24.58 -13.31 16.63
CA ASN A 193 24.92 -14.62 16.09
C ASN A 193 25.86 -15.38 17.02
N ASN A 194 25.41 -16.52 17.53
CA ASN A 194 26.18 -17.47 18.33
C ASN A 194 25.95 -18.91 17.82
N SER A 195 25.68 -19.05 16.51
CA SER A 195 25.36 -20.32 15.85
C SER A 195 26.58 -21.21 15.63
N GLY A 196 27.80 -20.66 15.72
CA GLY A 196 29.03 -21.32 15.29
C GLY A 196 29.31 -21.17 13.79
N GLU A 197 28.41 -20.53 13.03
CA GLU A 197 28.53 -20.27 11.60
C GLU A 197 28.28 -18.80 11.26
N GLU A 198 28.57 -18.40 10.02
CA GLU A 198 28.24 -17.06 9.53
C GLU A 198 26.75 -16.96 9.22
N PHE A 199 26.10 -15.88 9.67
CA PHE A 199 24.70 -15.59 9.39
C PHE A 199 24.60 -14.44 8.38
N THR A 200 23.67 -14.53 7.43
CA THR A 200 23.43 -13.48 6.43
C THR A 200 21.97 -13.08 6.42
N TYR A 201 21.69 -11.77 6.34
CA TYR A 201 20.32 -11.23 6.25
C TYR A 201 20.26 -10.00 5.34
N GLY A 202 19.10 -9.74 4.75
CA GLY A 202 18.86 -8.54 3.93
C GLY A 202 18.24 -7.36 4.69
N GLU A 203 18.00 -6.27 3.96
CA GLU A 203 17.26 -5.09 4.49
C GLU A 203 15.74 -5.26 4.47
N TYR A 204 15.23 -6.28 3.78
CA TYR A 204 13.80 -6.55 3.73
C TYR A 204 13.29 -6.97 5.10
N PHE A 205 12.19 -6.36 5.52
CA PHE A 205 11.49 -6.74 6.73
C PHE A 205 9.98 -6.76 6.51
N SER A 206 9.28 -7.49 7.37
CA SER A 206 7.82 -7.44 7.46
C SER A 206 7.36 -7.16 8.87
N LEU A 207 6.24 -6.46 9.00
CA LEU A 207 5.55 -6.27 10.27
C LEU A 207 4.36 -7.21 10.37
N GLN A 208 4.28 -7.93 11.48
CA GLN A 208 3.16 -8.83 11.75
C GLN A 208 2.44 -8.43 13.03
N LYS A 209 1.11 -8.51 13.01
CA LYS A 209 0.23 -8.20 14.14
C LYS A 209 -0.39 -9.48 14.69
N GLN A 210 -0.46 -9.59 16.01
CA GLN A 210 -1.18 -10.68 16.65
C GLN A 210 -2.66 -10.34 16.80
N ILE A 211 -3.54 -11.20 16.28
CA ILE A 211 -4.99 -11.10 16.37
C ILE A 211 -5.52 -12.46 16.83
N TYR A 212 -6.20 -12.48 17.98
CA TYR A 212 -6.74 -13.71 18.60
C TYR A 212 -5.74 -14.86 18.71
N GLY A 213 -4.47 -14.55 19.03
CA GLY A 213 -3.39 -15.53 19.19
C GLY A 213 -2.79 -16.03 17.87
N GLN A 214 -3.20 -15.50 16.72
CA GLN A 214 -2.63 -15.79 15.41
C GLN A 214 -1.87 -14.58 14.87
N TRP A 215 -0.78 -14.84 14.15
CA TRP A 215 0.03 -13.80 13.52
C TRP A 215 -0.45 -13.53 12.09
N TYR A 216 -0.51 -12.25 11.75
CA TYR A 216 -0.86 -11.80 10.41
C TYR A 216 0.14 -10.77 9.92
N THR A 217 0.70 -10.99 8.74
CA THR A 217 1.53 -10.03 8.04
C THR A 217 0.69 -8.86 7.55
N MET A 218 1.13 -7.66 7.90
CA MET A 218 0.49 -6.42 7.48
C MET A 218 0.95 -6.02 6.09
N PRO A 219 0.05 -5.54 5.23
CA PRO A 219 0.43 -4.90 3.98
C PRO A 219 1.09 -3.54 4.24
N VAL A 220 2.07 -3.19 3.42
CA VAL A 220 2.68 -1.85 3.41
C VAL A 220 1.63 -0.84 2.95
N ARG A 221 1.58 0.32 3.62
CA ARG A 221 0.66 1.42 3.30
C ARG A 221 1.31 2.48 2.42
N ALA A 222 2.60 2.74 2.59
CA ALA A 222 3.31 3.73 1.78
C ALA A 222 3.47 3.25 0.33
N ASP A 223 3.37 4.17 -0.62
CA ASP A 223 3.57 3.90 -2.04
C ASP A 223 5.05 3.91 -2.44
N ASN A 224 5.38 3.17 -3.51
CA ASN A 224 6.71 3.13 -4.12
C ASN A 224 7.82 2.81 -3.10
N VAL A 225 7.55 1.91 -2.15
CA VAL A 225 8.54 1.42 -1.17
C VAL A 225 9.43 0.38 -1.84
N GLY A 226 10.74 0.55 -1.68
CA GLY A 226 11.74 -0.41 -2.12
C GLY A 226 12.81 -0.58 -1.04
N PHE A 227 13.42 -1.76 -1.02
CA PHE A 227 14.53 -2.11 -0.14
C PHE A 227 15.81 -2.23 -0.97
N GLN A 228 16.97 -1.93 -0.39
CA GLN A 228 18.21 -2.22 -1.09
C GLN A 228 18.44 -3.73 -1.07
N ASP A 229 18.88 -4.26 -2.20
CA ASP A 229 19.27 -5.66 -2.32
C ASP A 229 20.73 -5.81 -1.83
N ILE A 230 20.90 -5.74 -0.52
CA ILE A 230 22.19 -5.83 0.18
C ILE A 230 22.13 -6.99 1.17
N ALA A 231 23.17 -7.82 1.16
CA ALA A 231 23.37 -8.89 2.12
C ALA A 231 24.32 -8.42 3.24
N HIS A 232 23.83 -8.37 4.48
CA HIS A 232 24.61 -8.14 5.67
C HIS A 232 25.19 -9.46 6.16
N ILE A 233 26.51 -9.51 6.31
CA ILE A 233 27.23 -10.69 6.79
C ILE A 233 27.55 -10.49 8.27
N LEU A 234 27.08 -11.40 9.12
CA LEU A 234 27.28 -11.37 10.57
C LEU A 234 28.06 -12.62 11.03
N PRO A 235 29.36 -12.49 11.34
CA PRO A 235 30.18 -13.59 11.84
C PRO A 235 29.68 -14.19 13.16
N ASP A 236 30.10 -15.41 13.46
CA ASP A 236 29.85 -16.05 14.76
C ASP A 236 30.47 -15.25 15.92
N GLY A 237 29.72 -15.12 17.01
CA GLY A 237 30.07 -14.35 18.20
C GLY A 237 29.88 -12.84 18.05
N GLU A 238 29.44 -12.35 16.89
CA GLU A 238 29.17 -10.92 16.65
C GLU A 238 27.68 -10.57 16.75
N SER A 239 27.42 -9.26 16.86
CA SER A 239 26.08 -8.69 16.92
C SER A 239 26.00 -7.36 16.18
N ALA A 240 24.85 -7.07 15.60
CA ALA A 240 24.56 -5.82 14.90
C ALA A 240 23.24 -5.20 15.39
N SER A 241 23.22 -3.88 15.56
CA SER A 241 22.00 -3.12 15.84
C SER A 241 21.46 -2.55 14.54
N GLU A 242 20.23 -2.90 14.20
CA GLU A 242 19.55 -2.50 12.95
C GLU A 242 18.30 -1.69 13.26
N THR A 243 18.05 -0.64 12.47
CA THR A 243 16.90 0.27 12.67
C THR A 243 15.99 0.25 11.46
N TYR A 244 14.71 -0.05 11.69
CA TYR A 244 13.70 -0.22 10.65
C TYR A 244 12.62 0.87 10.75
N ASN A 245 12.24 1.42 9.59
CA ASN A 245 11.23 2.48 9.49
C ASN A 245 9.81 1.90 9.47
N LEU A 246 9.06 2.07 10.54
CA LEU A 246 7.69 1.59 10.67
C LEU A 246 6.64 2.51 10.00
N ASP A 247 6.98 3.75 9.62
CA ASP A 247 6.03 4.69 8.99
C ASP A 247 5.45 4.15 7.68
N ILE A 248 6.14 3.22 7.03
CA ILE A 248 5.65 2.57 5.80
C ILE A 248 4.35 1.79 6.03
N TYR A 249 4.02 1.42 7.27
CA TYR A 249 2.77 0.77 7.66
C TYR A 249 1.69 1.77 8.14
N GLY A 250 2.01 3.06 8.19
CA GLY A 250 1.17 4.09 8.80
C GLY A 250 1.13 3.99 10.33
N THR A 251 0.15 4.65 10.94
CA THR A 251 -0.02 4.62 12.40
C THR A 251 -0.43 3.23 12.88
N LEU A 252 0.37 2.64 13.76
CA LEU A 252 0.10 1.34 14.35
C LEU A 252 -0.93 1.44 15.48
N GLU A 253 -2.03 0.71 15.34
CA GLU A 253 -3.00 0.54 16.41
C GLU A 253 -2.39 -0.21 17.61
N PRO A 254 -2.88 0.01 18.84
CA PRO A 254 -2.42 -0.74 20.00
C PRO A 254 -2.56 -2.25 19.83
N GLY A 255 -1.56 -3.00 20.29
CA GLY A 255 -1.53 -4.45 20.15
C GLY A 255 -0.13 -5.04 20.23
N MET A 256 -0.08 -6.38 20.16
CA MET A 256 1.17 -7.12 20.08
C MET A 256 1.58 -7.26 18.61
N TYR A 257 2.83 -6.95 18.34
CA TYR A 257 3.45 -6.97 17.02
C TYR A 257 4.74 -7.80 17.07
N ARG A 258 5.20 -8.25 15.90
CA ARG A 258 6.56 -8.73 15.72
C ARG A 258 7.15 -8.17 14.43
N LEU A 259 8.37 -7.66 14.53
CA LEU A 259 9.21 -7.38 13.38
C LEU A 259 9.80 -8.71 12.91
N VAL A 260 9.79 -8.96 11.60
CA VAL A 260 10.36 -10.17 11.01
C VAL A 260 11.40 -9.77 9.96
N VAL A 261 12.61 -10.32 10.10
CA VAL A 261 13.75 -10.14 9.21
C VAL A 261 14.25 -11.53 8.86
N GLU A 262 14.19 -11.91 7.59
CA GLU A 262 14.40 -13.30 7.16
C GLU A 262 13.50 -14.27 7.98
N THR A 263 14.12 -15.19 8.72
CA THR A 263 13.48 -16.16 9.62
C THR A 263 13.47 -15.70 11.09
N LEU A 264 14.11 -14.57 11.40
CA LEU A 264 14.18 -14.00 12.76
C LEU A 264 12.95 -13.15 13.05
N SER A 265 12.54 -13.10 14.31
CA SER A 265 11.53 -12.15 14.76
C SER A 265 11.80 -11.58 16.14
N ALA A 266 11.33 -10.37 16.38
CA ALA A 266 11.36 -9.70 17.66
C ALA A 266 9.97 -9.15 17.98
N GLU A 267 9.37 -9.64 19.06
CA GLU A 267 8.05 -9.24 19.51
C GLU A 267 8.10 -7.93 20.31
N PHE A 268 7.10 -7.08 20.12
CA PHE A 268 6.95 -5.83 20.85
C PHE A 268 5.50 -5.39 21.00
N LEU A 269 5.26 -4.57 22.03
CA LEU A 269 3.94 -4.05 22.33
C LEU A 269 3.84 -2.58 21.89
N VAL A 270 2.86 -2.30 21.02
CA VAL A 270 2.43 -0.92 20.73
C VAL A 270 1.31 -0.59 21.72
N GLY A 271 1.55 0.42 22.56
CA GLY A 271 0.70 0.71 23.72
C GLY A 271 -0.53 1.60 23.44
N HIS A 272 -1.49 1.55 24.37
CA HIS A 272 -2.30 2.72 24.76
C HIS A 272 -1.49 3.53 25.78
N GLY A 273 -0.87 4.65 25.37
CA GLY A 273 -0.31 5.72 26.22
C GLY A 273 0.33 5.38 27.59
N ARG A 274 1.66 5.59 27.68
CA ARG A 274 2.48 5.83 28.91
C ARG A 274 2.20 4.91 30.13
N MET A 275 3.16 4.02 30.40
CA MET A 275 3.44 3.55 31.76
C MET A 275 3.84 4.76 32.63
N ALA A 276 2.95 5.21 33.51
CA ALA A 276 3.33 6.06 34.62
C ALA A 276 4.21 5.23 35.56
N GLY A 277 5.50 5.55 35.60
CA GLY A 277 6.40 5.02 36.61
C GLY A 277 5.88 5.38 38.00
N THR A 278 5.62 4.38 38.82
CA THR A 278 5.55 4.55 40.27
C THR A 278 6.96 4.87 40.76
N GLU A 279 7.30 6.15 40.84
CA GLU A 279 8.35 6.60 41.75
C GLU A 279 7.80 6.48 43.17
N GLY A 280 8.51 5.70 43.98
CA GLY A 280 8.27 5.60 45.41
C GLY A 280 8.58 6.93 46.08
N GLU A 281 7.63 7.44 46.85
CA GLU A 281 7.92 8.43 47.88
C GLU A 281 8.44 7.69 49.12
N GLU A 282 9.75 7.76 49.35
CA GLU A 282 10.32 7.74 50.70
C GLU A 282 9.87 9.01 51.44
N LYS A 283 9.08 8.86 52.50
CA LYS A 283 9.18 9.64 53.75
C LYS A 283 8.71 8.81 54.94
#